data_AF-A0AA45WYV5-F1
#
_entry.id   AF-A0AA45WYV5-F1
#
_cell.length_a   1.000
_cell.length_b   1.000
_cell.length_c   1.000
_cell.angle_alpha   90.00
_cell.angle_beta   90.00
_cell.angle_gamma   90.00
#
_symmetry.space_group_name_H-M   'P 1'
#
loop_
_entity.id
_entity.type
_entity.pdbx_description
1 polymer ?
#
loop_
_entity_poly.entity_id
_entity_poly.type
_entity_poly.pdbx_seq_one_letter_code
_entity_poly.pdbx_strand_id
1 'polypeptide(L)'
;MGKKQGKQTDTRQMSLAGLYARGKKRYLLVNGMISWGLSTGIIFLTLSSLWKNGFSFSHWKQTVFGAPAVGTLLIFMAGGLLWGLITWSMVEKQMAALQTSKKKQTPKGSKSVREIKGVKGS
;
A
#
# COMPACT_ATOMS: atom_id res chain seq x y z
N MET A 1 -7.11 -28.13 14.70
CA MET A 1 -6.86 -26.67 14.70
C MET A 1 -6.78 -26.18 13.26
N GLY A 2 -7.76 -25.44 12.73
CA GLY A 2 -7.71 -25.05 11.31
C GLY A 2 -8.91 -24.29 10.75
N LYS A 3 -9.36 -23.21 11.38
CA LYS A 3 -10.38 -22.31 10.82
C LYS A 3 -10.16 -20.86 11.26
N LYS A 4 -9.09 -20.21 10.79
CA LYS A 4 -8.91 -18.74 10.93
C LYS A 4 -8.39 -18.03 9.66
N GLN A 5 -8.25 -18.72 8.53
CA GLN A 5 -7.66 -18.12 7.32
C GLN A 5 -8.66 -17.44 6.38
N GLY A 6 -9.97 -17.78 6.43
CA GLY A 6 -10.96 -17.26 5.47
C GLY A 6 -11.42 -15.81 5.71
N LYS A 7 -11.44 -15.32 6.96
CA LYS A 7 -11.97 -13.98 7.26
C LYS A 7 -10.98 -12.84 6.99
N GLN A 8 -9.69 -13.12 7.03
CA GLN A 8 -8.63 -12.11 6.96
C GLN A 8 -8.29 -11.69 5.52
N THR A 9 -8.53 -12.59 4.56
CA THR A 9 -8.33 -12.35 3.13
C THR A 9 -9.33 -11.36 2.56
N ASP A 10 -10.60 -11.40 2.98
CA ASP A 10 -11.63 -10.49 2.45
C ASP A 10 -11.41 -9.04 2.91
N THR A 11 -11.00 -8.83 4.16
CA THR A 11 -10.75 -7.48 4.70
C THR A 11 -9.55 -6.81 4.03
N ARG A 12 -8.47 -7.57 3.80
CA ARG A 12 -7.28 -7.06 3.08
C ARG A 12 -7.60 -6.72 1.62
N GLN A 13 -8.43 -7.52 0.96
CA GLN A 13 -8.88 -7.26 -0.41
C GLN A 13 -9.74 -6.00 -0.51
N MET A 14 -10.65 -5.77 0.45
CA MET A 14 -11.43 -4.53 0.52
C MET A 14 -10.54 -3.30 0.76
N SER A 15 -9.54 -3.38 1.64
CA SER A 15 -8.62 -2.26 1.87
C SER A 15 -7.72 -1.94 0.66
N LEU A 16 -7.25 -2.96 -0.06
CA LEU A 16 -6.44 -2.78 -1.27
C LEU A 16 -7.27 -2.20 -2.42
N ALA A 17 -8.51 -2.68 -2.60
CA ALA A 17 -9.43 -2.11 -3.58
C ALA A 17 -9.76 -0.64 -3.29
N GLY A 18 -9.95 -0.29 -2.01
CA GLY A 18 -10.16 1.11 -1.59
C GLY A 18 -8.94 2.00 -1.83
N LEU A 19 -7.73 1.49 -1.62
CA LEU A 19 -6.49 2.21 -1.93
C LEU A 19 -6.29 2.42 -3.43
N TYR A 20 -6.60 1.40 -4.24
CA TYR A 20 -6.51 1.47 -5.69
C TYR A 20 -7.55 2.44 -6.29
N ALA A 21 -8.79 2.41 -5.78
CA ALA A 21 -9.89 3.29 -6.22
C ALA A 21 -9.63 4.78 -5.94
N ARG A 22 -8.82 5.11 -4.93
CA ARG A 22 -8.42 6.49 -4.61
C ARG A 22 -7.38 7.07 -5.58
N GLY A 23 -6.82 6.23 -6.45
CA GLY A 23 -5.94 6.64 -7.54
C GLY A 23 -4.46 6.76 -7.16
N LYS A 24 -3.61 6.48 -8.16
CA LYS A 24 -2.14 6.45 -8.08
C LYS A 24 -1.54 7.73 -7.48
N LYS A 25 -1.95 8.90 -7.97
CA LYS A 25 -1.39 10.21 -7.55
C LYS A 25 -1.53 10.46 -6.04
N ARG A 26 -2.70 10.16 -5.47
CA ARG A 26 -2.96 10.34 -4.03
C ARG A 26 -2.16 9.34 -3.19
N TYR A 27 -2.04 8.10 -3.66
CA TYR A 27 -1.21 7.10 -2.97
C TYR A 27 0.26 7.51 -2.93
N LEU A 28 0.82 7.99 -4.04
CA LEU A 28 2.23 8.42 -4.09
C LEU A 28 2.48 9.61 -3.15
N LEU A 29 1.59 10.61 -3.14
CA LEU A 29 1.71 11.78 -2.29
C LEU A 29 1.54 11.42 -0.79
N VAL A 30 0.51 10.66 -0.44
CA VAL A 30 0.19 10.36 0.96
C VAL A 30 1.08 9.26 1.51
N ASN A 31 1.14 8.10 0.86
CA ASN A 31 1.87 6.94 1.38
C ASN A 31 3.37 7.00 1.09
N GLY A 32 3.77 7.54 -0.07
CA GLY A 32 5.19 7.68 -0.42
C GLY A 32 5.81 8.91 0.21
N MET A 33 5.36 10.09 -0.20
CA MET A 33 6.01 11.35 0.15
C MET A 33 5.76 11.78 1.59
N ILE A 34 4.52 11.76 2.06
CA ILE A 34 4.14 12.24 3.40
C ILE A 34 4.39 11.17 4.46
N SER A 35 3.95 9.93 4.26
CA SER A 35 4.12 8.89 5.29
C SER A 35 5.55 8.36 5.37
N TRP A 36 6.27 8.23 4.26
CA TRP A 36 7.64 7.69 4.27
C TRP A 36 8.69 8.80 4.17
N GLY A 37 8.62 9.69 3.16
CA GLY A 37 9.61 10.75 2.99
C GLY A 37 9.70 11.72 4.19
N LEU A 38 8.57 12.27 4.63
CA LEU A 38 8.54 13.25 5.73
C LEU A 38 8.96 12.63 7.07
N SER A 39 8.41 11.45 7.42
CA SER A 39 8.72 10.78 8.67
C SER A 39 10.21 10.39 8.74
N THR A 40 10.74 9.79 7.67
CA THR A 40 12.15 9.38 7.61
C THR A 40 13.09 10.57 7.64
N GLY A 41 12.73 11.68 6.97
CA GLY A 41 13.50 12.93 7.03
C GLY A 41 13.57 13.51 8.45
N ILE A 42 12.44 13.54 9.17
CA ILE A 42 12.39 14.01 10.57
C ILE A 42 13.22 13.11 11.50
N ILE A 43 13.11 11.79 11.32
CA ILE A 43 13.87 10.80 12.09
C ILE A 43 15.37 10.97 11.81
N PHE A 44 15.77 11.13 10.55
CA PHE A 44 17.15 11.33 10.15
C PHE A 44 17.75 12.61 10.73
N LEU A 45 17.01 13.72 10.70
CA LEU A 45 17.43 14.99 11.31
C LEU A 45 17.58 14.85 12.82
N THR A 46 16.67 14.12 13.47
CA THR A 46 16.73 13.84 14.91
C THR A 46 17.96 13.02 15.27
N LEU A 47 18.21 11.93 14.55
CA LEU A 47 19.40 11.09 14.70
C LEU A 47 20.70 11.87 14.43
N SER A 48 20.72 12.70 13.38
CA SER A 48 21.88 13.52 13.03
C SER A 48 22.21 14.54 14.12
N SER A 49 21.17 15.16 14.71
CA SER A 49 21.35 16.10 15.82
C SER A 49 21.89 15.40 17.06
N LEU A 50 21.34 14.23 17.39
CA LEU A 50 21.78 13.39 18.50
C LEU A 50 23.24 12.95 18.35
N TRP A 51 23.65 12.60 17.13
CA TRP A 51 25.01 12.12 16.86
C TRP A 51 26.05 13.24 16.91
N LYS A 52 25.72 14.44 16.39
CA LYS A 52 26.67 15.55 16.29
C LYS A 52 26.77 16.37 17.57
N ASN A 53 25.64 16.64 18.23
CA ASN A 53 25.57 17.60 19.33
C ASN A 53 25.12 16.94 20.65
N GLY A 54 24.92 15.62 20.67
CA GLY A 54 24.42 14.89 21.83
C GLY A 54 22.93 15.15 22.10
N PHE A 55 22.49 14.79 23.30
CA PHE A 55 21.08 14.95 23.73
C PHE A 55 20.79 16.38 24.19
N SER A 56 20.87 17.35 23.27
CA SER A 56 20.53 18.76 23.55
C SER A 56 19.26 19.17 22.80
N PHE A 57 18.19 19.45 23.56
CA PHE A 57 16.89 19.83 23.01
C PHE A 57 16.94 21.16 22.24
N SER A 58 17.81 22.09 22.66
CA SER A 58 17.97 23.38 21.98
C SER A 58 18.59 23.21 20.59
N HIS A 59 19.65 22.39 20.48
CA HIS A 59 20.27 22.06 19.20
C HIS A 59 19.39 21.19 18.31
N TRP A 60 18.62 20.27 18.89
CA TRP A 60 17.65 19.48 18.13
C TRP A 60 16.62 20.36 17.43
N LYS A 61 16.01 21.32 18.16
CA LYS A 61 15.08 22.27 17.54
C LYS A 61 15.74 23.08 16.42
N GLN A 62 16.96 23.57 16.64
CA GLN A 62 17.67 24.33 15.61
C GLN A 62 18.06 23.48 14.39
N THR A 63 18.32 22.19 14.58
CA THR A 63 18.68 21.25 13.50
C THR A 63 17.47 20.79 12.71
N VAL A 64 16.32 20.58 13.37
CA VAL A 64 15.07 20.10 12.74
C VAL A 64 14.26 21.22 12.10
N PHE A 65 14.27 22.42 12.70
CA PHE A 65 13.52 23.58 12.18
C PHE A 65 14.42 24.64 11.53
N GLY A 66 15.74 24.40 11.46
CA GLY A 66 16.67 25.32 10.83
C GLY A 66 16.64 25.28 9.31
N ALA A 67 17.22 26.29 8.68
CA ALA A 67 17.40 26.36 7.23
C ALA A 67 17.99 25.08 6.58
N PRO A 68 19.00 24.38 7.15
CA PRO A 68 19.52 23.17 6.50
C PRO A 68 18.55 21.99 6.55
N ALA A 69 17.58 21.97 7.48
CA ALA A 69 16.59 20.91 7.58
C ALA A 69 15.74 20.82 6.32
N VAL A 70 15.40 21.96 5.72
CA VAL A 70 14.55 22.05 4.52
C VAL A 70 15.19 21.30 3.36
N GLY A 71 16.50 21.47 3.14
CA GLY A 71 17.23 20.75 2.09
C GLY A 71 17.20 19.22 2.30
N THR A 72 17.45 18.77 3.53
CA THR A 72 17.37 17.35 3.89
C THR A 72 15.97 16.80 3.69
N LEU A 73 14.94 17.51 4.16
CA LEU A 73 13.54 17.15 3.99
C LEU A 73 13.16 17.02 2.52
N LEU A 74 13.57 17.96 1.66
CA LEU A 74 13.29 17.88 0.22
C LEU A 74 13.92 16.65 -0.43
N ILE A 75 15.16 16.31 -0.08
CA ILE A 75 15.84 15.10 -0.58
C ILE A 75 15.08 13.84 -0.14
N PHE A 76 14.68 13.76 1.13
CA PHE A 76 13.91 12.62 1.64
C PHE A 76 12.50 12.56 1.07
N MET A 77 11.85 13.70 0.79
CA MET A 77 10.55 13.73 0.10
C MET A 77 10.67 13.27 -1.36
N ALA A 78 11.73 13.67 -2.06
CA ALA A 78 12.03 13.15 -3.40
C ALA A 78 12.31 11.64 -3.38
N GLY A 79 13.10 11.16 -2.41
CA GLY A 79 13.31 9.74 -2.18
C GLY A 79 12.02 8.98 -1.84
N GLY A 80 11.13 9.59 -1.05
CA GLY A 80 9.81 9.05 -0.72
C GLY A 80 8.87 8.97 -1.92
N LEU A 81 8.98 9.88 -2.88
CA LEU A 81 8.27 9.80 -4.16
C LEU A 81 8.74 8.60 -4.99
N LEU A 82 10.06 8.41 -5.12
CA LEU A 82 10.66 7.24 -5.78
C LEU A 82 10.23 5.93 -5.09
N TRP A 83 10.25 5.90 -3.77
CA TRP A 83 9.78 4.75 -3.00
C TRP A 83 8.27 4.50 -3.19
N GLY A 84 7.47 5.58 -3.25
CA GLY A 84 6.05 5.52 -3.56
C GLY A 84 5.76 4.90 -4.93
N LEU A 85 6.59 5.21 -5.94
CA LEU A 85 6.50 4.59 -7.28
C LEU A 85 6.78 3.09 -7.25
N ILE A 86 7.85 2.68 -6.55
CA ILE A 86 8.23 1.27 -6.42
C ILE A 86 7.14 0.49 -5.70
N THR A 87 6.67 0.99 -4.55
CA THR A 87 5.62 0.32 -3.75
C THR A 87 4.28 0.28 -4.49
N TRP A 88 3.94 1.31 -5.27
CA TRP A 88 2.74 1.28 -6.11
C TRP A 88 2.77 0.14 -7.13
N SER A 89 3.91 -0.12 -7.77
CA SER A 89 4.05 -1.24 -8.71
C SER A 89 3.81 -2.60 -8.04
N MET A 90 4.15 -2.74 -6.75
CA MET A 90 3.84 -3.95 -5.98
C MET A 90 2.34 -4.06 -5.68
N VAL A 91 1.67 -2.94 -5.36
CA VAL A 91 0.21 -2.92 -5.15
C VAL A 91 -0.54 -3.28 -6.43
N GLU A 92 -0.11 -2.76 -7.59
CA GLU A 92 -0.67 -3.13 -8.90
C GLU A 92 -0.54 -4.63 -9.17
N LYS A 93 0.64 -5.21 -8.91
CA LYS A 93 0.86 -6.67 -9.06
C LYS A 93 -0.03 -7.49 -8.14
N GLN A 94 -0.21 -7.06 -6.88
CA GLN A 94 -1.09 -7.75 -5.94
C GLN A 94 -2.57 -7.68 -6.38
N MET A 95 -3.03 -6.54 -6.87
CA MET A 95 -4.39 -6.39 -7.41
C MET A 95 -4.61 -7.24 -8.67
N ALA A 96 -3.64 -7.30 -9.58
CA ALA A 96 -3.70 -8.15 -10.77
C ALA A 96 -3.75 -9.65 -10.40
N ALA A 97 -2.97 -10.07 -9.40
CA ALA A 97 -3.00 -11.44 -8.90
C ALA A 97 -4.38 -11.79 -8.28
N LEU A 98 -4.98 -10.87 -7.53
CA LEU A 98 -6.32 -11.07 -6.95
C LEU A 98 -7.42 -11.22 -8.02
N GLN A 99 -7.33 -10.47 -9.12
CA GLN A 99 -8.29 -10.61 -10.23
C GLN A 99 -8.14 -11.94 -10.99
N THR A 100 -6.91 -12.41 -11.19
CA THR A 100 -6.68 -13.71 -11.85
C THR A 100 -7.15 -14.88 -10.97
N SER A 101 -7.00 -14.79 -9.65
CA SER A 101 -7.55 -15.78 -8.71
C SER A 101 -9.09 -15.80 -8.70
N LYS A 102 -9.76 -14.63 -8.74
CA LYS A 102 -11.22 -14.57 -8.87
C LYS A 102 -11.72 -15.15 -10.21
N LYS A 103 -11.04 -14.86 -11.32
CA LYS A 103 -11.41 -15.38 -12.64
C LYS A 103 -11.26 -16.91 -12.76
N LYS A 104 -10.34 -17.52 -12.02
CA LYS A 104 -10.21 -18.99 -11.90
C LYS A 104 -11.30 -19.65 -11.04
N GLN A 105 -11.97 -18.89 -10.16
CA GLN A 105 -13.04 -19.41 -9.30
C GLN A 105 -14.45 -19.28 -9.88
N THR A 106 -14.64 -18.62 -11.03
CA THR A 106 -15.86 -18.84 -11.84
C THR A 106 -15.77 -20.25 -12.43
N PRO A 107 -16.59 -21.22 -11.97
CA PRO A 107 -16.55 -22.56 -12.51
C PRO A 107 -16.94 -22.50 -13.98
N LYS A 108 -16.03 -23.03 -14.79
CA LYS A 108 -16.32 -23.61 -16.10
C LYS A 108 -17.34 -24.73 -15.86
N GLY A 109 -18.63 -24.40 -15.79
CA GLY A 109 -19.63 -25.32 -15.27
C GLY A 109 -21.08 -24.84 -15.33
N SER A 110 -21.44 -24.04 -16.33
CA SER A 110 -22.85 -23.98 -16.77
C SER A 110 -22.98 -24.78 -18.06
N LYS A 111 -22.81 -26.10 -17.97
CA LYS A 111 -23.32 -27.02 -18.99
C LYS A 111 -24.46 -27.83 -18.40
N SER A 112 -25.57 -27.79 -19.12
CA SER A 112 -26.60 -28.84 -19.18
C SER A 112 -27.47 -29.08 -17.94
N VAL A 113 -28.56 -28.30 -17.82
CA VAL A 113 -29.82 -28.81 -17.24
C VAL A 113 -30.98 -28.26 -18.07
N ARG A 114 -31.12 -28.76 -19.31
CA ARG A 114 -32.39 -28.76 -20.07
C ARG A 114 -32.48 -30.06 -20.87
N GLU A 115 -32.40 -31.18 -20.16
CA GLU A 115 -32.68 -32.48 -20.77
C GLU A 115 -33.35 -33.41 -19.74
N ILE A 116 -34.37 -32.93 -19.01
CA ILE A 116 -35.30 -33.83 -18.31
C ILE A 116 -36.71 -33.20 -18.28
N LYS A 117 -37.37 -33.19 -19.43
CA LYS A 117 -38.83 -33.35 -19.61
C LYS A 117 -38.93 -34.07 -20.95
N GLY A 118 -39.24 -35.34 -21.05
CA GLY A 118 -40.24 -36.10 -20.31
C GLY A 118 -40.93 -36.92 -21.38
N VAL A 119 -40.48 -38.17 -21.53
CA VAL A 119 -41.19 -39.21 -22.27
C VAL A 119 -42.53 -39.48 -21.56
N LYS A 120 -43.63 -39.35 -22.32
CA LYS A 120 -44.98 -39.92 -22.17
C LYS A 120 -46.00 -38.90 -22.71
N GLY A 121 -46.84 -39.18 -23.69
CA GLY A 121 -47.17 -40.42 -24.38
C GLY A 121 -48.43 -40.16 -25.22
N SER A 122 -48.67 -41.09 -26.14
CA SER A 122 -49.89 -41.29 -26.95
C SER A 122 -50.20 -40.28 -28.05
#